data_AF-A0A8W8JU54-F1
#
_entry.id   AF-A0A8W8JU54-F1
#
_cell.length_a   1.000
_cell.length_b   1.000
_cell.length_c   1.000
_cell.angle_alpha   90.00
_cell.angle_beta   90.00
_cell.angle_gamma   90.00
#
_symmetry.space_group_name_H-M   'P 1'
#
loop_
_entity.id
_entity.type
_entity.pdbx_description
1 polymer ?
#
loop_
_entity_poly.entity_id
_entity_poly.type
_entity_poly.pdbx_seq_one_letter_code
_entity_poly.pdbx_strand_id
1 'polypeptide(L)'
;DVYVVDLFDRRGIIPGLLSKGKKVVCYFSAGTYEDWRPDIGQFPPDALGNGVTTWRGERWVDIRDTRIRDVMRKRIQMAQQQGCHGVDPGNVDGYTQSDLGFNLTYDNQIDYNRFLASEAHNHGLAIGLKNDLLQIKDLLHDFDFAINESCEQFRYNVQKNCLLYQPFFDARKPVFHIEYVRSSSAAHAQRNAICSNRPSDMNTIIKVALTNYKVDC
;
A
#
# COMPACT_ATOMS: atom_id res chain seq x y z
N ASP A 1 -4.95 -17.56 3.88
CA ASP A 1 -5.07 -16.20 4.45
C ASP A 1 -3.77 -15.45 4.32
N VAL A 2 -3.88 -14.16 4.01
CA VAL A 2 -2.79 -13.19 3.93
C VAL A 2 -2.95 -12.21 5.08
N TYR A 3 -1.84 -11.86 5.74
CA TYR A 3 -1.77 -10.85 6.79
C TYR A 3 -0.85 -9.73 6.34
N VAL A 4 -1.39 -8.51 6.25
CA VAL A 4 -0.57 -7.30 6.07
C VAL A 4 -0.19 -6.79 7.46
N VAL A 5 1.10 -6.65 7.74
CA VAL A 5 1.62 -6.23 9.04
C VAL A 5 2.68 -5.15 8.84
N ASP A 6 2.81 -4.24 9.81
CA ASP A 6 3.86 -3.22 9.77
C ASP A 6 5.26 -3.84 9.86
N LEU A 7 6.15 -3.46 8.94
CA LEU A 7 7.53 -3.97 8.83
C LEU A 7 8.38 -3.71 10.08
N PHE A 8 8.13 -2.62 10.80
CA PHE A 8 8.93 -2.22 11.94
C PHE A 8 8.25 -2.63 13.25
N ASP A 9 7.02 -2.20 13.46
CA ASP A 9 6.33 -2.24 14.75
C ASP A 9 5.70 -3.61 15.04
N ARG A 10 5.46 -4.41 13.99
CA ARG A 10 4.80 -5.73 14.10
C ARG A 10 5.71 -6.87 13.69
N ARG A 11 7.01 -6.65 13.49
CA ARG A 11 7.97 -7.72 13.17
C ARG A 11 7.95 -8.91 14.14
N GLY A 12 7.68 -8.66 15.42
CA GLY A 12 7.68 -9.70 16.47
C GLY A 12 6.60 -10.76 16.32
N ILE A 13 5.51 -10.50 15.57
CA ILE A 13 4.44 -11.49 15.35
C ILE A 13 4.65 -12.35 14.10
N ILE A 14 5.60 -11.97 13.22
CA ILE A 14 5.81 -12.64 11.94
C ILE A 14 6.13 -14.14 12.12
N PRO A 15 7.09 -14.57 12.97
CA PRO A 15 7.39 -15.99 13.14
C PRO A 15 6.17 -16.82 13.57
N GLY A 16 5.31 -16.26 14.42
CA GLY A 16 4.08 -16.91 14.88
C GLY A 16 2.99 -17.00 13.81
N LEU A 17 2.98 -16.09 12.83
CA LEU A 17 2.11 -16.20 11.65
C LEU A 17 2.63 -17.26 10.68
N LEU A 18 3.95 -17.27 10.45
CA LEU A 18 4.62 -18.23 9.57
C LEU A 18 4.47 -19.67 10.06
N SER A 19 4.65 -19.93 11.36
CA SER A 19 4.48 -21.26 11.95
C SER A 19 3.05 -21.81 11.83
N LYS A 20 2.07 -20.92 11.65
CA LYS A 20 0.67 -21.26 11.39
C LYS A 20 0.34 -21.36 9.89
N GLY A 21 1.35 -21.37 9.03
CA GLY A 21 1.20 -21.45 7.58
C GLY A 21 0.56 -20.22 6.93
N LYS A 22 0.54 -19.06 7.61
CA LYS A 22 -0.04 -17.84 7.06
C LYS A 22 0.94 -17.15 6.10
N LYS A 23 0.40 -16.49 5.08
CA LYS A 23 1.17 -15.60 4.21
C LYS A 23 1.24 -14.21 4.85
N VAL A 24 2.42 -13.61 4.83
CA VAL A 24 2.69 -12.33 5.49
C VAL A 24 3.18 -11.33 4.45
N VAL A 25 2.52 -10.18 4.38
CA VAL A 25 2.92 -9.04 3.56
C VAL A 25 3.35 -7.93 4.52
N CYS A 26 4.51 -7.33 4.30
CA CYS A 26 5.07 -6.34 5.20
C CYS A 26 4.88 -4.93 4.64
N TYR A 27 4.09 -4.12 5.36
CA TYR A 27 3.82 -2.73 5.05
C TYR A 27 4.99 -1.83 5.48
N PHE A 28 5.33 -0.89 4.62
CA PHE A 28 6.12 0.29 4.97
C PHE A 28 5.72 1.44 4.03
N SER A 29 5.83 2.69 4.47
CA SER A 29 5.65 3.79 3.53
C SER A 29 6.86 3.92 2.61
N ALA A 30 6.60 4.02 1.31
CA ALA A 30 7.63 4.22 0.29
C ALA A 30 7.60 5.60 -0.36
N GLY A 31 6.48 6.31 -0.30
CA GLY A 31 6.38 7.70 -0.77
C GLY A 31 6.44 8.75 0.33
N THR A 32 6.57 8.34 1.60
CA THR A 32 6.67 9.28 2.71
C THR A 32 7.74 8.87 3.73
N TYR A 33 8.26 9.90 4.38
CA TYR A 33 9.06 9.85 5.59
C TYR A 33 8.12 9.86 6.79
N GLU A 34 8.44 9.07 7.82
CA GLU A 34 7.66 8.91 9.04
C GLU A 34 8.61 9.15 10.24
N ASP A 35 8.44 10.25 10.99
CA ASP A 35 9.41 10.70 12.01
C ASP A 35 9.60 9.74 13.21
N TRP A 36 8.73 8.74 13.32
CA TRP A 36 8.77 7.71 14.35
C TRP A 36 9.56 6.45 13.94
N ARG A 37 10.01 6.35 12.68
CA ARG A 37 10.75 5.17 12.21
C ARG A 37 12.20 5.18 12.72
N PRO A 38 12.79 4.00 12.98
CA PRO A 38 14.17 3.93 13.47
C PRO A 38 15.22 4.29 12.40
N ASP A 39 14.84 4.33 11.12
CA ASP A 39 15.73 4.60 9.99
C ASP A 39 15.65 6.04 9.48
N ILE A 40 14.99 6.96 10.21
CA ILE A 40 14.82 8.36 9.81
C ILE A 40 16.12 9.08 9.46
N GLY A 41 17.23 8.74 10.13
CA GLY A 41 18.55 9.33 9.87
C GLY A 41 19.15 8.95 8.50
N GLN A 42 18.52 8.03 7.77
CA GLN A 42 18.92 7.65 6.41
C GLN A 42 18.23 8.47 5.33
N PHE A 43 17.18 9.24 5.69
CA PHE A 43 16.50 10.09 4.73
C PHE A 43 17.27 11.40 4.53
N PRO A 44 17.62 11.75 3.29
CA PRO A 44 18.25 13.03 3.00
C PRO A 44 17.28 14.18 3.29
N PRO A 45 17.62 15.14 4.18
CA PRO A 45 16.71 16.22 4.57
C PRO A 45 16.22 17.06 3.39
N ASP A 46 17.04 17.19 2.34
CA ASP A 46 16.77 17.93 1.10
C ASP A 46 15.82 17.19 0.14
N ALA A 47 15.54 15.90 0.37
CA ALA A 47 14.50 15.18 -0.36
C ALA A 47 13.15 15.18 0.38
N LEU A 48 13.05 15.81 1.56
CA LEU A 48 11.82 15.85 2.33
C LEU A 48 10.95 17.03 1.91
N GLY A 49 9.74 16.72 1.50
CA GLY A 49 8.72 17.67 1.08
C GLY A 49 7.83 18.17 2.21
N ASN A 50 6.62 18.57 1.83
CA ASN A 50 5.58 19.04 2.75
C ASN A 50 5.01 17.89 3.58
N GLY A 51 4.42 18.25 4.71
CA GLY A 51 3.77 17.29 5.60
C GLY A 51 2.51 16.71 4.98
N VAL A 52 2.26 15.42 5.19
CA VAL A 52 0.99 14.79 4.79
C VAL A 52 -0.11 15.31 5.70
N THR A 53 -1.14 15.95 5.14
CA THR A 53 -2.15 16.71 5.90
C THR A 53 -2.84 15.90 7.00
N THR A 54 -3.03 14.60 6.77
CA THR A 54 -3.77 13.72 7.67
C THR A 54 -2.91 13.05 8.74
N TRP A 55 -1.58 13.11 8.63
CA TRP A 55 -0.66 12.32 9.46
C TRP A 55 0.49 13.17 10.01
N ARG A 56 0.40 13.50 11.30
CA ARG A 56 1.40 14.31 11.99
C ARG A 56 2.74 13.56 12.05
N GLY A 57 3.82 14.22 11.63
CA GLY A 57 5.17 13.63 11.58
C GLY A 57 5.49 12.92 10.26
N GLU A 58 4.51 12.83 9.35
CA GLU A 58 4.69 12.24 8.03
C GLU A 58 4.94 13.33 6.98
N ARG A 59 5.89 13.11 6.06
CA ARG A 59 6.26 14.07 4.99
C ARG A 59 6.44 13.34 3.67
N TRP A 60 6.04 13.94 2.56
CA TRP A 60 6.34 13.41 1.23
C TRP A 60 7.86 13.33 0.99
N VAL A 61 8.31 12.35 0.23
CA VAL A 61 9.73 12.23 -0.18
C VAL A 61 9.87 12.38 -1.69
N ASP A 62 10.93 13.04 -2.15
CA ASP A 62 11.22 13.17 -3.58
C ASP A 62 11.75 11.82 -4.11
N ILE A 63 10.85 11.03 -4.69
CA ILE A 63 11.11 9.69 -5.22
C ILE A 63 12.10 9.65 -6.42
N ARG A 64 12.45 10.81 -6.97
CA ARG A 64 13.47 10.95 -8.01
C ARG A 64 14.88 10.88 -7.42
N ASP A 65 15.03 11.15 -6.14
CA ASP A 65 16.31 11.08 -5.45
C ASP A 65 16.73 9.61 -5.24
N THR A 66 17.87 9.25 -5.82
CA THR A 66 18.45 7.91 -5.70
C THR A 66 18.74 7.48 -4.25
N ARG A 67 18.98 8.44 -3.34
CA ARG A 67 19.18 8.16 -1.91
C ARG A 67 17.90 7.64 -1.25
N ILE A 68 16.71 8.07 -1.71
CA ILE A 68 15.43 7.52 -1.26
C ILE A 68 15.29 6.06 -1.71
N ARG A 69 15.74 5.73 -2.91
CA ARG A 69 15.78 4.34 -3.39
C ARG A 69 16.65 3.48 -2.49
N ASP A 70 17.81 3.97 -2.04
CA ASP A 70 18.67 3.24 -1.11
C ASP A 70 18.00 2.94 0.24
N VAL A 71 17.19 3.87 0.76
CA VAL A 71 16.38 3.62 1.96
C VAL A 71 15.37 2.48 1.69
N MET A 72 14.68 2.54 0.54
CA MET A 72 13.69 1.51 0.19
C MET A 72 14.31 0.14 -0.06
N ARG A 73 15.50 0.05 -0.68
CA ARG A 73 16.24 -1.22 -0.81
C ARG A 73 16.45 -1.87 0.54
N LYS A 74 16.87 -1.09 1.55
CA LYS A 74 17.10 -1.59 2.91
C LYS A 74 15.79 -2.03 3.57
N ARG A 75 14.68 -1.33 3.36
CA ARG A 75 13.35 -1.73 3.87
C ARG A 75 12.87 -3.03 3.22
N ILE A 76 13.04 -3.19 1.91
CA ILE A 76 12.69 -4.41 1.17
C ILE A 76 13.58 -5.58 1.62
N GLN A 77 14.89 -5.37 1.73
CA GLN A 77 15.82 -6.36 2.27
C GLN A 77 15.44 -6.76 3.70
N MET A 78 15.04 -5.81 4.54
CA MET A 78 14.56 -6.10 5.89
C MET A 78 13.30 -6.97 5.86
N ALA A 79 12.35 -6.73 4.96
CA ALA A 79 11.16 -7.57 4.81
C ALA A 79 11.55 -9.02 4.46
N GLN A 80 12.49 -9.20 3.54
CA GLN A 80 13.03 -10.52 3.19
C GLN A 80 13.67 -11.21 4.40
N GLN A 81 14.52 -10.51 5.15
CA GLN A 81 15.18 -11.04 6.35
C GLN A 81 14.20 -11.42 7.46
N GLN A 82 13.07 -10.72 7.56
CA GLN A 82 12.01 -11.03 8.53
C GLN A 82 11.11 -12.20 8.11
N GLY A 83 11.27 -12.74 6.90
CA GLY A 83 10.47 -13.85 6.38
C GLY A 83 9.11 -13.43 5.81
N CYS A 84 8.96 -12.15 5.44
CA CYS A 84 7.79 -11.70 4.71
C CYS A 84 7.71 -12.44 3.36
N HIS A 85 6.50 -12.71 2.89
CA HIS A 85 6.24 -13.30 1.57
C HIS A 85 6.05 -12.21 0.49
N GLY A 86 5.78 -10.98 0.91
CA GLY A 86 5.66 -9.83 0.04
C GLY A 86 5.70 -8.52 0.80
N VAL A 87 5.60 -7.41 0.08
CA VAL A 87 5.59 -6.05 0.63
C VAL A 87 4.38 -5.25 0.15
N ASP A 88 3.95 -4.32 1.00
CA ASP A 88 2.89 -3.33 0.73
C ASP A 88 3.49 -1.92 0.86
N PRO A 89 4.17 -1.40 -0.19
CA PRO A 89 4.74 -0.07 -0.18
C PRO A 89 3.62 0.98 -0.23
N GLY A 90 3.45 1.74 0.84
CA GLY A 90 2.45 2.80 0.97
C GLY A 90 2.83 4.11 0.28
N ASN A 91 1.82 4.95 0.02
CA ASN A 91 1.96 6.30 -0.52
C ASN A 91 2.67 6.37 -1.89
N VAL A 92 2.44 5.37 -2.74
CA VAL A 92 3.06 5.24 -4.07
C VAL A 92 2.25 5.90 -5.19
N ASP A 93 1.46 6.91 -4.84
CA ASP A 93 0.58 7.70 -5.69
C ASP A 93 0.83 9.22 -5.54
N GLY A 94 2.05 9.60 -5.12
CA GLY A 94 2.41 10.98 -4.80
C GLY A 94 2.15 11.98 -5.94
N TYR A 95 2.31 11.59 -7.21
CA TYR A 95 2.03 12.47 -8.36
C TYR A 95 0.56 12.94 -8.45
N THR A 96 -0.39 12.28 -7.78
CA THR A 96 -1.79 12.73 -7.73
C THR A 96 -2.04 13.78 -6.66
N GLN A 97 -1.05 14.05 -5.80
CA GLN A 97 -1.18 14.95 -4.66
C GLN A 97 -0.79 16.37 -5.08
N SER A 98 -1.46 17.37 -4.52
CA SER A 98 -1.26 18.77 -4.90
C SER A 98 -0.23 19.51 -4.03
N ASP A 99 0.19 18.93 -2.90
CA ASP A 99 0.98 19.60 -1.88
C ASP A 99 2.13 18.73 -1.36
N LEU A 100 3.08 18.37 -2.24
CA LEU A 100 4.26 17.61 -1.86
C LEU A 100 5.45 18.50 -1.49
N GLY A 101 5.43 19.79 -1.85
CA GLY A 101 6.61 20.66 -1.77
C GLY A 101 7.59 20.50 -2.94
N PHE A 102 7.26 19.65 -3.91
CA PHE A 102 7.93 19.48 -5.21
C PHE A 102 6.93 18.93 -6.23
N ASN A 103 7.29 18.94 -7.51
CA ASN A 103 6.42 18.43 -8.58
C ASN A 103 6.87 17.02 -8.99
N LEU A 104 5.99 16.04 -8.80
CA LEU A 104 6.12 14.71 -9.38
C LEU A 104 5.22 14.58 -10.60
N THR A 105 5.76 14.03 -11.68
CA THR A 105 4.99 13.67 -12.87
C THR A 105 4.47 12.24 -12.77
N TYR A 106 3.52 11.90 -13.65
CA TYR A 106 3.09 10.52 -13.88
C TYR A 106 4.29 9.58 -14.10
N ASP A 107 5.22 9.96 -14.99
CA ASP A 107 6.38 9.13 -15.31
C ASP A 107 7.37 9.00 -14.15
N ASN A 108 7.48 10.02 -13.28
CA ASN A 108 8.29 9.90 -12.06
C ASN A 108 7.75 8.80 -11.14
N GLN A 109 6.42 8.70 -10.99
CA GLN A 109 5.81 7.66 -10.18
C GLN A 109 5.95 6.28 -10.83
N ILE A 110 5.74 6.17 -12.15
CA ILE A 110 5.93 4.91 -12.89
C ILE A 110 7.34 4.36 -12.69
N ASP A 111 8.36 5.20 -12.88
CA ASP A 111 9.76 4.80 -12.76
C ASP A 111 10.10 4.34 -11.34
N TYR A 112 9.59 5.04 -10.32
CA TYR A 112 9.79 4.64 -8.93
C TYR A 112 9.06 3.35 -8.56
N ASN A 113 7.81 3.20 -8.99
CA ASN A 113 7.00 2.02 -8.71
C ASN A 113 7.57 0.76 -9.38
N ARG A 114 8.11 0.89 -10.60
CA ARG A 114 8.86 -0.19 -11.27
C ARG A 114 10.15 -0.56 -10.55
N PHE A 115 10.86 0.43 -10.01
CA PHE A 115 12.02 0.16 -9.16
C PHE A 115 11.65 -0.63 -7.91
N LEU A 116 10.58 -0.24 -7.19
CA LEU A 116 10.11 -0.95 -6.00
C LEU A 116 9.75 -2.41 -6.34
N ALA A 117 9.06 -2.63 -7.45
CA ALA A 117 8.68 -3.95 -7.91
C ALA A 117 9.89 -4.82 -8.26
N SER A 118 10.80 -4.30 -9.08
CA SER A 118 12.04 -4.98 -9.45
C SER A 118 12.88 -5.32 -8.22
N GLU A 119 13.03 -4.39 -7.28
CA GLU A 119 13.76 -4.64 -6.03
C GLU A 119 13.07 -5.74 -5.20
N ALA A 120 11.75 -5.68 -5.00
CA ALA A 120 11.02 -6.72 -4.28
C ALA A 120 11.20 -8.11 -4.92
N HIS A 121 11.06 -8.21 -6.24
CA HIS A 121 11.25 -9.46 -6.97
C HIS A 121 12.68 -10.00 -6.87
N ASN A 122 13.69 -9.12 -6.90
CA ASN A 122 15.09 -9.51 -6.71
C ASN A 122 15.37 -10.10 -5.31
N HIS A 123 14.55 -9.75 -4.30
CA HIS A 123 14.58 -10.35 -2.97
C HIS A 123 13.60 -11.54 -2.80
N GLY A 124 12.98 -12.00 -3.89
CA GLY A 124 12.01 -13.10 -3.87
C GLY A 124 10.70 -12.77 -3.18
N LEU A 125 10.35 -11.48 -3.08
CA LEU A 125 9.14 -10.98 -2.44
C LEU A 125 8.09 -10.61 -3.49
N ALA A 126 6.83 -10.96 -3.25
CA ALA A 126 5.72 -10.38 -4.00
C ALA A 126 5.52 -8.89 -3.64
N ILE A 127 4.90 -8.11 -4.52
CA ILE A 127 4.63 -6.68 -4.28
C ILE A 127 3.19 -6.28 -4.61
N GLY A 128 2.61 -5.45 -3.74
CA GLY A 128 1.28 -4.87 -3.89
C GLY A 128 1.30 -3.44 -4.43
N LEU A 129 0.43 -3.13 -5.40
CA LEU A 129 0.20 -1.73 -5.82
C LEU A 129 -0.85 -1.11 -4.87
N LYS A 130 -0.44 -0.11 -4.08
CA LYS A 130 -1.29 0.53 -3.08
C LYS A 130 -1.93 1.80 -3.65
N ASN A 131 -3.25 1.78 -3.82
CA ASN A 131 -4.10 2.92 -4.20
C ASN A 131 -3.77 3.69 -5.51
N ASP A 132 -2.64 3.49 -6.17
CA ASP A 132 -2.27 4.18 -7.42
C ASP A 132 -3.11 3.70 -8.63
N LEU A 133 -4.39 4.08 -8.61
CA LEU A 133 -5.41 3.53 -9.50
C LEU A 133 -5.19 3.93 -10.96
N LEU A 134 -4.66 5.14 -11.19
CA LEU A 134 -4.56 5.69 -12.54
C LEU A 134 -3.35 5.13 -13.31
N GLN A 135 -2.38 4.53 -12.62
CA GLN A 135 -1.22 3.85 -13.23
C GLN A 135 -1.39 2.34 -13.38
N ILE A 136 -2.54 1.77 -12.96
CA ILE A 136 -2.77 0.31 -12.99
C ILE A 136 -2.41 -0.32 -14.34
N LYS A 137 -2.82 0.29 -15.46
CA LYS A 137 -2.59 -0.29 -16.79
C LYS A 137 -1.10 -0.37 -17.15
N ASP A 138 -0.31 0.60 -16.70
CA ASP A 138 1.12 0.68 -17.02
C ASP A 138 2.00 -0.11 -16.04
N LEU A 139 1.47 -0.41 -14.85
CA LEU A 139 2.15 -1.14 -13.77
C LEU A 139 1.63 -2.58 -13.59
N LEU A 140 0.57 -2.99 -14.29
CA LEU A 140 -0.08 -4.29 -14.09
C LEU A 140 0.89 -5.46 -14.18
N HIS A 141 1.88 -5.40 -15.08
CA HIS A 141 2.85 -6.47 -15.28
C HIS A 141 3.94 -6.51 -14.21
N ASP A 142 4.18 -5.40 -13.53
CA ASP A 142 5.22 -5.26 -12.50
C ASP A 142 4.73 -5.71 -11.11
N PHE A 143 3.43 -5.66 -10.83
CA PHE A 143 2.88 -5.93 -9.49
C PHE A 143 2.14 -7.28 -9.40
N ASP A 144 2.23 -7.95 -8.26
CA ASP A 144 1.65 -9.31 -8.06
C ASP A 144 0.21 -9.27 -7.57
N PHE A 145 -0.15 -8.20 -6.85
CA PHE A 145 -1.48 -7.95 -6.30
C PHE A 145 -1.71 -6.45 -6.13
N ALA A 146 -2.93 -6.08 -5.73
CA ALA A 146 -3.23 -4.71 -5.33
C ALA A 146 -3.78 -4.66 -3.91
N ILE A 147 -3.51 -3.55 -3.23
CA ILE A 147 -4.17 -3.20 -1.98
C ILE A 147 -4.90 -1.88 -2.21
N ASN A 148 -6.20 -1.86 -1.91
CA ASN A 148 -6.99 -0.65 -1.98
C ASN A 148 -7.61 -0.30 -0.64
N GLU A 149 -7.64 1.00 -0.36
CA GLU A 149 -8.41 1.59 0.72
C GLU A 149 -9.53 2.47 0.15
N SER A 150 -10.76 2.20 0.59
CA SER A 150 -11.94 3.04 0.40
C SER A 150 -12.36 3.32 -1.05
N CYS A 151 -12.12 2.43 -2.02
CA CYS A 151 -12.55 2.71 -3.39
C CYS A 151 -14.08 2.86 -3.55
N GLU A 152 -14.88 2.37 -2.59
CA GLU A 152 -16.34 2.58 -2.65
C GLU A 152 -16.74 4.01 -2.31
N GLN A 153 -15.89 4.75 -1.60
CA GLN A 153 -16.13 6.14 -1.20
C GLN A 153 -15.84 7.14 -2.32
N PHE A 154 -15.09 6.72 -3.35
CA PHE A 154 -14.52 7.62 -4.34
C PHE A 154 -14.92 7.26 -5.77
N ARG A 155 -14.89 8.28 -6.63
CA ARG A 155 -15.15 8.17 -8.06
C ARG A 155 -14.08 8.87 -8.86
N TYR A 156 -13.76 8.30 -10.02
CA TYR A 156 -12.91 8.90 -11.03
C TYR A 156 -13.79 9.17 -12.25
N ASN A 157 -13.97 10.44 -12.58
CA ASN A 157 -15.03 10.89 -13.48
C ASN A 157 -16.40 10.34 -13.02
N VAL A 158 -17.09 9.61 -13.90
CA VAL A 158 -18.40 8.99 -13.60
C VAL A 158 -18.28 7.58 -12.99
N GLN A 159 -17.08 6.99 -13.02
CA GLN A 159 -16.84 5.59 -12.63
C GLN A 159 -16.50 5.47 -11.14
N LYS A 160 -16.99 4.42 -10.47
CA LYS A 160 -16.54 4.06 -9.11
C LYS A 160 -15.07 3.66 -9.16
N ASN A 161 -14.25 4.12 -8.21
CA ASN A 161 -12.83 3.78 -8.17
C ASN A 161 -12.59 2.27 -8.12
N CYS A 162 -13.48 1.50 -7.48
CA CYS A 162 -13.33 0.04 -7.41
C CYS A 162 -13.30 -0.64 -8.78
N LEU A 163 -13.94 -0.07 -9.79
CA LEU A 163 -13.97 -0.63 -11.14
C LEU A 163 -12.65 -0.43 -11.89
N LEU A 164 -11.77 0.47 -11.43
CA LEU A 164 -10.44 0.66 -12.03
C LEU A 164 -9.51 -0.54 -11.81
N TYR A 165 -9.83 -1.43 -10.86
CA TYR A 165 -9.09 -2.66 -10.61
C TYR A 165 -9.42 -3.82 -11.56
N GLN A 166 -10.34 -3.64 -12.52
CA GLN A 166 -10.67 -4.68 -13.50
C GLN A 166 -9.45 -5.37 -14.14
N PRO A 167 -8.37 -4.65 -14.52
CA PRO A 167 -7.18 -5.28 -15.10
C PRO A 167 -6.50 -6.30 -14.18
N PHE A 168 -6.54 -6.11 -12.85
CA PHE A 168 -6.03 -7.10 -11.90
C PHE A 168 -6.87 -8.38 -11.94
N PHE A 169 -8.20 -8.27 -11.99
CA PHE A 169 -9.09 -9.44 -12.07
C PHE A 169 -8.90 -10.20 -13.39
N ASP A 170 -8.83 -9.48 -14.51
CA ASP A 170 -8.62 -10.07 -15.83
C ASP A 170 -7.28 -10.82 -15.90
N ALA A 171 -6.25 -10.31 -15.22
CA ALA A 171 -4.95 -10.95 -15.08
C ALA A 171 -4.88 -12.03 -13.98
N ARG A 172 -6.00 -12.34 -13.31
CA ARG A 172 -6.10 -13.27 -12.17
C ARG A 172 -5.18 -12.91 -11.00
N LYS A 173 -4.94 -11.62 -10.78
CA LYS A 173 -4.18 -11.08 -9.66
C LYS A 173 -5.12 -10.62 -8.54
N PRO A 174 -4.87 -10.97 -7.28
CA PRO A 174 -5.80 -10.63 -6.21
C PRO A 174 -5.78 -9.13 -5.91
N VAL A 175 -6.95 -8.61 -5.54
CA VAL A 175 -7.11 -7.27 -4.99
C VAL A 175 -7.61 -7.41 -3.56
N PHE A 176 -6.81 -6.95 -2.60
CA PHE A 176 -7.19 -6.87 -1.20
C PHE A 176 -7.77 -5.48 -0.95
N HIS A 177 -9.04 -5.44 -0.55
CA HIS A 177 -9.80 -4.21 -0.41
C HIS A 177 -10.13 -3.97 1.06
N ILE A 178 -9.90 -2.75 1.52
CA ILE A 178 -10.22 -2.29 2.86
C ILE A 178 -11.23 -1.17 2.74
N GLU A 179 -12.42 -1.35 3.30
CA GLU A 179 -13.43 -0.30 3.36
C GLU A 179 -13.53 0.23 4.79
N TYR A 180 -13.40 1.56 4.97
CA TYR A 180 -13.40 2.18 6.28
C TYR A 180 -14.77 2.74 6.67
N VAL A 181 -15.25 2.34 7.84
CA VAL A 181 -16.51 2.81 8.43
C VAL A 181 -16.26 3.43 9.81
N ARG A 182 -17.22 4.22 10.30
CA ARG A 182 -17.03 5.02 11.52
C ARG A 182 -17.07 4.22 12.83
N SER A 183 -17.65 3.02 12.85
CA SER A 183 -17.81 2.21 14.07
C SER A 183 -18.04 0.73 13.74
N SER A 184 -17.91 -0.14 14.74
CA SER A 184 -18.21 -1.56 14.61
C SER A 184 -19.68 -1.80 14.25
N SER A 185 -20.60 -1.08 14.88
CA SER A 185 -22.03 -1.13 14.54
C SER A 185 -22.28 -0.71 13.09
N ALA A 186 -21.59 0.33 12.60
CA ALA A 186 -21.67 0.74 11.20
C ALA A 186 -21.13 -0.34 10.26
N ALA A 187 -20.06 -1.05 10.63
CA ALA A 187 -19.50 -2.15 9.85
C ALA A 187 -20.53 -3.24 9.60
N HIS A 188 -21.24 -3.68 10.65
CA HIS A 188 -22.29 -4.68 10.52
C HIS A 188 -23.51 -4.16 9.74
N ALA A 189 -23.96 -2.94 10.01
CA ALA A 189 -25.12 -2.35 9.35
C ALA A 189 -24.90 -2.12 7.83
N GLN A 190 -23.68 -1.74 7.44
CA GLN A 190 -23.33 -1.43 6.06
C GLN A 190 -22.73 -2.62 5.30
N ARG A 191 -22.43 -3.74 5.99
CA ARG A 191 -21.78 -4.92 5.40
C ARG A 191 -22.41 -5.32 4.08
N ASN A 192 -23.71 -5.58 4.05
CA ASN A 192 -24.36 -6.10 2.83
C ASN A 192 -24.29 -5.10 1.67
N ALA A 193 -24.40 -3.80 1.95
CA ALA A 193 -24.29 -2.76 0.93
C ALA A 193 -22.86 -2.72 0.34
N ILE A 194 -21.84 -2.66 1.21
CA ILE A 194 -20.42 -2.72 0.80
C ILE A 194 -20.16 -4.02 0.03
N CYS A 195 -20.57 -5.18 0.57
CA CYS A 195 -20.34 -6.46 -0.08
C CYS A 195 -20.98 -6.62 -1.46
N SER A 196 -22.09 -5.93 -1.73
CA SER A 196 -22.79 -6.03 -3.00
C SER A 196 -22.39 -4.96 -4.02
N ASN A 197 -21.74 -3.86 -3.59
CA ASN A 197 -21.52 -2.68 -4.42
C ASN A 197 -20.17 -2.65 -5.17
N ARG A 198 -19.22 -3.48 -4.75
CA ARG A 198 -17.90 -3.65 -5.36
C ARG A 198 -17.85 -4.84 -6.32
N PRO A 199 -16.79 -4.98 -7.14
CA PRO A 199 -16.49 -6.22 -7.84
C PRO A 199 -16.42 -7.43 -6.90
N SER A 200 -17.05 -8.54 -7.28
CA SER A 200 -17.08 -9.78 -6.49
C SER A 200 -15.69 -10.40 -6.29
N ASP A 201 -14.75 -10.13 -7.20
CA ASP A 201 -13.38 -10.65 -7.15
C ASP A 201 -12.47 -9.93 -6.13
N MET A 202 -12.95 -8.85 -5.51
CA MET A 202 -12.23 -8.17 -4.44
C MET A 202 -12.35 -8.90 -3.09
N ASN A 203 -11.19 -9.17 -2.48
CA ASN A 203 -11.08 -9.73 -1.14
C ASN A 203 -11.24 -8.60 -0.12
N THR A 204 -12.47 -8.40 0.39
CA THR A 204 -12.79 -7.21 1.18
C THR A 204 -12.89 -7.47 2.67
N ILE A 205 -12.26 -6.59 3.44
CA ILE A 205 -12.46 -6.46 4.87
C ILE A 205 -12.97 -5.05 5.20
N ILE A 206 -13.92 -4.97 6.12
CA ILE A 206 -14.46 -3.71 6.61
C ILE A 206 -13.78 -3.39 7.95
N LYS A 207 -13.23 -2.18 8.05
CA LYS A 207 -12.41 -1.72 9.18
C LYS A 207 -12.94 -0.42 9.76
N VAL A 208 -12.70 -0.18 11.04
CA VAL A 208 -12.86 1.14 11.67
C VAL A 208 -11.54 1.89 11.72
N ALA A 209 -10.49 1.13 12.04
CA ALA A 209 -9.09 1.52 11.99
C ALA A 209 -8.27 0.25 11.73
N LEU A 210 -6.98 0.39 11.46
CA LEU A 210 -6.04 -0.72 11.24
C LEU A 210 -5.68 -1.46 12.55
N THR A 211 -6.69 -1.91 13.27
CA THR A 211 -6.59 -2.80 14.43
C THR A 211 -6.94 -4.24 14.05
N ASN A 212 -6.95 -5.15 15.02
CA ASN A 212 -7.34 -6.55 14.82
C ASN A 212 -8.83 -6.71 14.47
N TYR A 213 -9.68 -5.73 14.76
CA TYR A 213 -11.09 -5.78 14.40
C TYR A 213 -11.26 -5.81 12.87
N LYS A 214 -12.19 -6.64 12.38
CA LYS A 214 -12.64 -6.64 10.98
C LYS A 214 -14.02 -7.27 10.87
N VAL A 215 -14.75 -6.89 9.82
CA VAL A 215 -15.91 -7.64 9.33
C VAL A 215 -15.59 -8.09 7.91
N ASP A 216 -15.66 -9.38 7.65
CA ASP A 216 -15.41 -9.93 6.32
C ASP A 216 -16.68 -9.81 5.46
N CYS A 217 -16.46 -9.54 4.18
CA CYS A 217 -17.37 -10.03 3.16
C CYS A 217 -16.98 -11.48 2.87
#